data_AF-A0A931QMU6-F1
#
_entry.id   AF-A0A931QMU6-F1
#
_cell.length_a   1.000
_cell.length_b   1.000
_cell.length_c   1.000
_cell.angle_alpha   90.00
_cell.angle_beta   90.00
_cell.angle_gamma   90.00
#
_symmetry.space_group_name_H-M   'P 1'
#
loop_
_entity.id
_entity.type
_entity.pdbx_description
1 polymer ?
#
loop_
_entity_poly.entity_id
_entity_poly.type
_entity_poly.pdbx_seq_one_letter_code
_entity_poly.pdbx_strand_id
1 'polypeptide(L)'
;MSKLNDDILNRYIDNELDSTEINDVKKVLDEDEESLKRLKALRSIDRSLREIEIYPAPHGFTEKVMRTIISKSKSAIAKPGYFFISIVSFFLFAIVTVLIAALKYSERGTAQVTQTNPLDDSVKFVKENLPLLQNFFSSDNFLMVGIVLTVILLISGFFMVESHKDFKNKLNSASR
;
A
#
# COMPACT_ATOMS: atom_id res chain seq x y z
N MET A 1 -56.61 0.63 -4.59
CA MET A 1 -56.12 1.68 -5.52
C MET A 1 -54.63 1.85 -5.26
N SER A 2 -53.80 1.59 -6.26
CA SER A 2 -52.35 1.77 -6.20
C SER A 2 -52.06 3.27 -6.11
N LYS A 3 -51.79 3.79 -4.90
CA LYS A 3 -51.36 5.18 -4.74
C LYS A 3 -50.08 5.39 -5.55
N LEU A 4 -50.03 6.47 -6.33
CA LEU A 4 -48.78 6.91 -6.98
C LEU A 4 -47.72 7.10 -5.90
N ASN A 5 -46.58 6.44 -6.07
CA ASN A 5 -45.42 6.61 -5.21
C ASN A 5 -44.64 7.87 -5.65
N ASP A 6 -43.95 8.50 -4.71
CA ASP A 6 -43.18 9.72 -4.93
C ASP A 6 -42.08 9.52 -5.98
N ASP A 7 -41.53 8.31 -6.09
CA ASP A 7 -40.55 7.93 -7.11
C ASP A 7 -41.08 8.10 -8.55
N ILE A 8 -42.32 7.63 -8.80
CA ILE A 8 -42.97 7.76 -10.13
C ILE A 8 -43.26 9.23 -10.42
N LEU A 9 -43.67 10.01 -9.41
CA LEU A 9 -43.94 11.44 -9.57
C LEU A 9 -42.66 12.24 -9.86
N ASN A 10 -41.54 11.90 -9.23
CA ASN A 10 -40.24 12.52 -9.49
C ASN A 10 -39.75 12.18 -10.91
N ARG A 11 -39.77 10.90 -11.30
CA ARG A 11 -39.46 10.48 -12.68
C ARG A 11 -40.35 11.18 -13.71
N TYR A 12 -41.62 11.45 -13.38
CA TYR A 12 -42.51 12.22 -14.25
C TYR A 12 -42.10 13.70 -14.37
N ILE A 13 -41.61 14.33 -13.30
CA ILE A 13 -41.09 15.70 -13.32
C ILE A 13 -39.80 15.79 -14.14
N ASP A 14 -38.92 14.79 -14.02
CA ASP A 14 -37.63 14.72 -14.71
C ASP A 14 -37.75 14.26 -16.19
N ASN A 15 -38.95 13.89 -16.64
CA ASN A 15 -39.24 13.32 -17.97
C ASN A 15 -38.53 11.98 -18.24
N GLU A 16 -38.44 11.13 -17.21
CA GLU A 16 -37.81 9.80 -17.25
C GLU A 16 -38.82 8.63 -17.36
N LEU A 17 -40.11 8.96 -17.55
CA LEU A 17 -41.15 7.95 -17.77
C LEU A 17 -41.30 7.61 -19.24
N ASP A 18 -41.59 6.34 -19.53
CA ASP A 18 -41.94 5.93 -20.88
C ASP A 18 -43.39 6.34 -21.26
N SER A 19 -43.74 6.18 -22.54
CA SER A 19 -45.07 6.59 -23.03
C SER A 19 -46.24 5.86 -22.36
N THR A 20 -46.05 4.63 -21.90
CA THR A 20 -47.08 3.84 -21.22
C THR A 20 -47.25 4.30 -19.77
N GLU A 21 -46.14 4.48 -19.05
CA GLU A 21 -46.09 5.02 -17.69
C GLU A 21 -46.68 6.44 -17.64
N ILE A 22 -46.38 7.30 -18.62
CA ILE A 22 -46.94 8.66 -18.69
C ILE A 22 -48.47 8.62 -18.78
N ASN A 23 -49.03 7.71 -19.58
CA ASN A 23 -50.48 7.60 -19.75
C ASN A 23 -51.15 7.07 -18.47
N ASP A 24 -50.51 6.13 -17.77
CA ASP A 24 -51.04 5.59 -16.52
C ASP A 24 -50.96 6.62 -15.39
N VAL A 25 -49.86 7.39 -15.30
CA VAL A 25 -49.73 8.50 -14.37
C VAL A 25 -50.81 9.55 -14.63
N LYS A 26 -51.06 9.94 -15.89
CA LYS A 26 -52.12 10.90 -16.24
C LYS A 26 -53.50 10.42 -15.81
N LYS A 27 -53.86 9.16 -16.08
CA LYS A 27 -55.15 8.59 -15.65
C LYS A 27 -55.33 8.68 -14.14
N VAL A 28 -54.31 8.31 -13.37
CA VAL A 28 -54.39 8.37 -11.90
C VAL A 28 -54.45 9.82 -11.41
N LEU A 29 -53.74 10.76 -12.04
CA LEU A 29 -53.80 12.18 -11.68
C LEU A 29 -55.16 12.83 -11.99
N ASP A 30 -55.88 12.35 -13.00
CA ASP A 30 -57.23 12.81 -13.35
C ASP A 30 -58.29 12.27 -12.35
N GLU A 31 -58.06 11.09 -11.77
CA GLU A 31 -58.98 10.43 -10.84
C GLU A 31 -58.67 10.71 -9.36
N ASP A 32 -57.42 11.01 -9.00
CA ASP A 32 -56.95 11.20 -7.62
C ASP A 32 -56.43 12.62 -7.37
N GLU A 33 -57.28 13.42 -6.70
CA GLU A 33 -56.94 14.79 -6.30
C GLU A 33 -55.78 14.85 -5.29
N GLU A 34 -55.56 13.80 -4.48
CA GLU A 34 -54.46 13.72 -3.53
C GLU A 34 -53.11 13.64 -4.26
N SER A 35 -53.01 12.75 -5.25
CA SER A 35 -51.82 12.62 -6.12
C SER A 35 -51.56 13.88 -6.94
N LEU A 36 -52.60 14.55 -7.44
CA LEU A 36 -52.47 15.83 -8.14
C LEU A 36 -51.88 16.92 -7.23
N LYS A 37 -52.35 17.02 -5.98
CA LYS A 37 -51.82 17.98 -5.00
C LYS A 37 -50.34 17.71 -4.70
N ARG A 38 -49.95 16.45 -4.55
CA ARG A 38 -48.54 16.05 -4.35
C ARG A 38 -47.67 16.44 -5.54
N LEU A 39 -48.10 16.15 -6.76
CA LEU A 39 -47.38 16.55 -7.97
C LEU A 39 -47.17 18.07 -8.06
N LYS A 40 -48.22 18.86 -7.74
CA LYS A 40 -48.12 20.33 -7.73
C LYS A 40 -47.11 20.82 -6.69
N ALA A 41 -47.10 20.22 -5.50
CA ALA A 41 -46.13 20.55 -4.46
C ALA A 41 -44.69 20.24 -4.92
N LEU A 42 -44.45 19.04 -5.46
CA LEU A 42 -43.14 18.65 -5.99
C LEU A 42 -42.66 19.57 -7.12
N ARG A 43 -43.54 19.93 -8.06
CA ARG A 43 -43.21 20.91 -9.12
C ARG A 43 -42.88 22.30 -8.59
N SER A 44 -43.57 22.74 -7.55
CA SER A 44 -43.27 24.02 -6.91
C SER A 44 -41.89 24.02 -6.26
N ILE A 45 -41.51 22.89 -5.65
CA ILE A 45 -40.19 22.71 -5.05
C ILE A 45 -39.10 22.66 -6.14
N ASP A 46 -39.26 21.83 -7.18
CA ASP A 46 -38.31 21.74 -8.30
C ASP A 46 -38.06 23.12 -8.93
N ARG A 47 -39.13 23.88 -9.19
CA ARG A 47 -39.00 25.25 -9.69
C ARG A 47 -38.21 26.15 -8.74
N SER A 48 -38.52 26.10 -7.45
CA SER A 48 -37.83 26.92 -6.44
C SER A 48 -36.34 26.55 -6.33
N LEU A 49 -36.00 25.26 -6.46
CA LEU A 49 -34.62 24.78 -6.45
C LEU A 49 -33.85 25.21 -7.69
N ARG A 50 -34.49 25.24 -8.86
CA ARG A 50 -33.88 25.73 -10.12
C ARG A 50 -33.62 27.24 -10.11
N GLU A 51 -34.37 27.98 -9.29
CA GLU A 51 -34.20 29.43 -9.11
C GLU A 51 -33.12 29.78 -8.05
N ILE A 52 -32.53 28.78 -7.38
CA ILE A 52 -31.44 29.03 -6.42
C ILE A 52 -30.21 29.57 -7.17
N GLU A 53 -29.66 30.67 -6.65
CA GLU A 53 -28.46 31.29 -7.20
C GLU A 53 -27.25 30.35 -7.11
N ILE A 54 -26.60 30.13 -8.24
CA ILE A 54 -25.38 29.33 -8.32
C ILE A 54 -24.20 30.23 -8.01
N TYR A 55 -23.64 30.07 -6.82
CA TYR A 55 -22.43 30.78 -6.43
C TYR A 55 -21.20 30.15 -7.08
N PRO A 56 -20.38 30.93 -7.81
CA PRO A 56 -19.12 30.41 -8.35
C PRO A 56 -18.18 30.01 -7.21
N ALA A 57 -17.34 29.02 -7.47
CA ALA A 57 -16.31 28.64 -6.52
C ALA A 57 -15.42 29.86 -6.19
N PRO A 58 -14.99 30.02 -4.92
CA PRO A 58 -14.15 31.13 -4.53
C PRO A 58 -12.82 31.09 -5.27
N HIS A 59 -12.25 32.28 -5.51
CA HIS A 59 -10.96 32.40 -6.19
C HIS A 59 -9.89 31.54 -5.50
N GLY A 60 -9.12 30.78 -6.28
CA GLY A 60 -8.06 29.91 -5.75
C GLY A 60 -8.53 28.60 -5.14
N PHE A 61 -9.81 28.22 -5.26
CA PHE A 61 -10.32 26.92 -4.80
C PHE A 61 -9.50 25.75 -5.35
N THR A 62 -9.29 25.73 -6.67
CA THR A 62 -8.49 24.69 -7.35
C THR A 62 -7.06 24.63 -6.80
N GLU A 63 -6.42 25.78 -6.58
CA GLU A 63 -5.06 25.81 -6.04
C GLU A 63 -5.02 25.22 -4.62
N LYS A 64 -5.99 25.56 -3.78
CA LYS A 64 -6.08 25.06 -2.39
C LYS A 64 -6.32 23.54 -2.36
N VAL A 65 -7.20 23.03 -3.23
CA VAL A 65 -7.45 21.59 -3.37
C VAL A 65 -6.20 20.88 -3.87
N MET A 66 -5.59 21.37 -4.95
CA MET A 66 -4.40 20.76 -5.53
C MET A 66 -3.20 20.79 -4.58
N ARG A 67 -3.02 21.88 -3.83
CA ARG A 67 -1.99 21.96 -2.78
C ARG A 67 -2.21 20.91 -1.70
N THR A 68 -3.46 20.69 -1.29
CA THR A 68 -3.82 19.65 -0.32
C THR A 68 -3.48 18.27 -0.85
N ILE A 69 -3.89 17.96 -2.09
CA ILE A 69 -3.60 16.68 -2.75
C ILE A 69 -2.09 16.46 -2.83
N ILE A 70 -1.32 17.44 -3.33
CA ILE A 70 0.13 17.34 -3.48
C ILE A 70 0.82 17.20 -2.11
N SER A 71 0.36 17.93 -1.10
CA SER A 71 0.95 17.84 0.25
C SER A 71 0.78 16.45 0.87
N LYS A 72 -0.33 15.77 0.55
CA LYS A 72 -0.64 14.43 1.05
C LYS A 72 -0.07 13.33 0.16
N SER A 73 0.11 13.57 -1.14
CA SER A 73 0.65 12.59 -2.10
C SER A 73 2.17 12.41 -2.03
N LYS A 74 2.92 13.39 -1.50
CA LYS A 74 4.37 13.29 -1.29
C LYS A 74 4.81 12.25 -0.24
N SER A 75 3.88 11.52 0.39
CA SER A 75 4.20 10.51 1.41
C SER A 75 4.58 9.12 0.84
N ALA A 76 4.62 8.93 -0.48
CA ALA A 76 4.86 7.62 -1.10
C ALA A 76 6.31 7.37 -1.57
N ILE A 77 7.29 8.22 -1.22
CA ILE A 77 8.68 7.81 -1.34
C ILE A 77 8.95 6.86 -0.18
N ALA A 78 8.75 5.56 -0.42
CA ALA A 78 9.13 4.51 0.51
C ALA A 78 10.62 4.67 0.80
N LYS A 79 10.95 5.28 1.93
CA LYS A 79 12.33 5.25 2.43
C LYS A 79 12.70 3.77 2.53
N PRO A 80 13.82 3.32 1.94
CA PRO A 80 14.25 1.94 2.13
C PRO A 80 14.30 1.71 3.64
N GLY A 81 13.52 0.74 4.10
CA GLY A 81 13.45 0.45 5.54
C GLY A 81 14.87 0.20 6.03
N TYR A 82 15.22 0.73 7.21
CA TYR A 82 16.53 0.51 7.82
C TYR A 82 16.91 -0.98 7.86
N PHE A 83 15.92 -1.88 7.90
CA PHE A 83 16.06 -3.33 7.72
C PHE A 83 16.71 -3.74 6.40
N PHE A 84 16.24 -3.21 5.26
CA PHE A 84 16.79 -3.54 3.93
C PHE A 84 18.23 -3.05 3.82
N ILE A 85 18.52 -1.84 4.29
CA ILE A 85 19.89 -1.30 4.34
C ILE A 85 20.79 -2.18 5.21
N SER A 86 20.30 -2.62 6.38
CA SER A 86 21.06 -3.49 7.28
C SER A 86 21.38 -4.84 6.66
N ILE A 87 20.40 -5.48 6.01
CA ILE A 87 20.60 -6.78 5.33
C ILE A 87 21.61 -6.63 4.19
N VAL A 88 21.42 -5.65 3.32
CA VAL A 88 22.31 -5.42 2.18
C VAL A 88 23.74 -5.13 2.66
N SER A 89 23.89 -4.33 3.72
CA SER A 89 25.21 -4.04 4.29
C SER A 89 25.89 -5.28 4.87
N PHE A 90 25.14 -6.15 5.55
CA PHE A 90 25.67 -7.40 6.09
C PHE A 90 26.17 -8.34 4.98
N PHE A 91 25.36 -8.54 3.93
CA PHE A 91 25.77 -9.38 2.79
C PHE A 91 26.96 -8.79 2.04
N LEU A 92 26.98 -7.47 1.83
CA LEU A 92 28.09 -6.79 1.16
C LEU A 92 29.39 -6.95 1.96
N PHE A 93 29.32 -6.81 3.29
CA PHE A 93 30.46 -7.04 4.18
C PHE A 93 30.94 -8.50 4.14
N ALA A 94 30.03 -9.47 4.16
CA ALA A 94 30.36 -10.89 4.08
C ALA A 94 31.07 -11.24 2.75
N ILE A 95 30.55 -10.74 1.62
CA ILE A 95 31.16 -10.94 0.30
C ILE A 95 32.57 -10.34 0.25
N VAL A 96 32.74 -9.10 0.70
CA VAL A 96 34.06 -8.44 0.73
C VAL A 96 35.04 -9.21 1.59
N THR A 97 34.61 -9.72 2.74
CA THR A 97 35.46 -10.51 3.64
C THR A 97 35.94 -11.81 2.98
N VAL A 98 35.05 -12.53 2.29
CA VAL A 98 35.41 -13.75 1.53
C VAL A 98 36.37 -13.41 0.38
N LEU A 99 36.15 -12.31 -0.32
CA LEU A 99 36.98 -11.87 -1.43
C LEU A 99 38.41 -11.52 -0.97
N ILE A 100 38.55 -10.80 0.15
CA ILE A 100 39.86 -10.49 0.76
C ILE A 100 40.56 -11.78 1.21
N ALA A 101 39.84 -12.73 1.80
CA ALA A 101 40.42 -14.01 2.18
C ALA A 101 40.92 -14.78 0.95
N ALA A 102 40.12 -14.87 -0.12
CA ALA A 102 40.49 -15.54 -1.36
C ALA A 102 41.75 -14.95 -1.99
N LEU A 103 41.87 -13.61 -2.03
CA LEU A 103 43.08 -12.94 -2.54
C LEU A 103 44.32 -13.29 -1.71
N LYS A 104 44.21 -13.29 -0.37
CA LYS A 104 45.33 -13.66 0.52
C LYS A 104 45.76 -15.13 0.39
N TYR A 105 44.82 -16.04 0.12
CA TYR A 105 45.14 -17.44 -0.15
C TYR A 105 45.76 -17.61 -1.55
N SER A 106 45.32 -16.83 -2.54
CA SER A 106 45.90 -16.85 -3.89
C SER A 106 47.37 -16.40 -3.91
N GLU A 107 47.75 -15.42 -3.08
CA GLU A 107 49.16 -14.95 -3.01
C GLU A 107 50.11 -15.92 -2.31
N ARG A 108 49.60 -16.81 -1.43
CA ARG A 108 50.42 -17.85 -0.77
C ARG A 108 50.66 -19.10 -1.62
N GLY A 109 50.01 -19.21 -2.78
CA GLY A 109 50.00 -20.41 -3.62
C GLY A 109 50.94 -20.41 -4.84
N THR A 110 51.82 -19.42 -5.03
CA THR A 110 52.73 -19.39 -6.20
C THR A 110 54.01 -20.20 -5.99
N ALA A 111 53.90 -21.40 -5.43
CA ALA A 111 54.93 -22.43 -5.52
C ALA A 111 54.29 -23.74 -6.00
N GLN A 112 54.62 -24.11 -7.24
CA GLN A 112 54.23 -25.32 -7.98
C GLN A 112 52.81 -25.34 -8.56
N VAL A 113 52.71 -24.84 -9.80
CA VAL A 113 51.61 -25.17 -10.73
C VAL A 113 51.71 -26.66 -11.06
N THR A 114 50.98 -27.50 -10.33
CA THR A 114 50.55 -28.80 -10.81
C THR A 114 49.10 -28.61 -11.26
N GLN A 115 48.77 -28.96 -12.51
CA GLN A 115 47.39 -28.93 -13.00
C GLN A 115 46.52 -29.89 -12.16
N THR A 116 45.92 -29.38 -11.10
CA THR A 116 44.80 -30.01 -10.41
C THR A 116 43.52 -29.40 -10.96
N ASN A 117 42.49 -30.22 -11.17
CA ASN A 117 41.19 -29.72 -11.57
C ASN A 117 40.72 -28.67 -10.55
N PRO A 118 40.14 -27.53 -10.96
CA PRO A 118 39.68 -26.49 -10.03
C PRO A 118 38.63 -27.01 -9.03
N LEU A 119 37.97 -28.12 -9.36
CA LEU A 119 37.09 -28.87 -8.46
C LEU A 119 37.85 -29.56 -7.32
N ASP A 120 39.03 -30.13 -7.59
CA ASP A 120 39.84 -30.81 -6.57
C ASP A 120 40.45 -29.80 -5.59
N ASP A 121 40.89 -28.64 -6.07
CA ASP A 121 41.39 -27.56 -5.20
C ASP A 121 40.28 -26.96 -4.34
N SER A 122 39.07 -26.82 -4.88
CA SER A 122 37.90 -26.39 -4.11
C SER A 122 37.50 -27.41 -3.05
N VAL A 123 37.53 -28.71 -3.38
CA VAL A 123 37.26 -29.80 -2.42
C VAL A 123 38.34 -29.88 -1.34
N LYS A 124 39.61 -29.65 -1.70
CA LYS A 124 40.73 -29.59 -0.73
C LYS A 124 40.58 -28.39 0.20
N PHE A 125 40.28 -27.21 -0.33
CA PHE A 125 40.03 -26.00 0.46
C PHE A 125 38.85 -26.20 1.42
N VAL A 126 37.75 -26.80 0.95
CA VAL A 126 36.60 -27.12 1.82
C VAL A 126 37.01 -28.11 2.89
N LYS A 127 37.73 -29.19 2.57
CA LYS A 127 38.19 -30.19 3.55
C LYS A 127 39.18 -29.62 4.57
N GLU A 128 40.05 -28.69 4.17
CA GLU A 128 41.03 -28.05 5.06
C GLU A 128 40.39 -27.00 5.97
N ASN A 129 39.32 -26.33 5.52
CA ASN A 129 38.59 -25.35 6.32
C ASN A 129 37.38 -25.95 7.06
N LEU A 130 36.97 -27.18 6.75
CA LEU A 130 35.89 -27.91 7.43
C LEU A 130 36.12 -28.02 8.95
N PRO A 131 37.34 -28.32 9.45
CA PRO A 131 37.60 -28.37 10.88
C PRO A 131 37.49 -26.99 11.54
N LEU A 132 37.86 -25.91 10.84
CA LEU A 132 37.70 -24.54 11.34
C LEU A 132 36.22 -24.15 11.42
N LEU A 133 35.43 -24.52 10.40
CA LEU A 133 33.97 -24.35 10.44
C LEU A 133 33.34 -25.20 11.54
N GLN A 134 33.70 -26.47 11.64
CA GLN A 134 33.19 -27.37 12.67
C GLN A 134 33.54 -26.85 14.07
N ASN A 135 34.77 -26.40 14.30
CA ASN A 135 35.19 -25.78 15.56
C ASN A 135 34.47 -24.45 15.82
N PHE A 136 34.19 -23.66 14.77
CA PHE A 136 33.36 -22.46 14.90
C PHE A 136 31.97 -22.82 15.39
N PHE A 137 31.27 -23.73 14.70
CA PHE A 137 29.90 -24.18 15.04
C PHE A 137 29.80 -24.97 16.36
N SER A 138 30.87 -25.66 16.77
CA SER A 138 30.92 -26.41 18.03
C SER A 138 31.44 -25.60 19.22
N SER A 139 31.96 -24.38 19.00
CA SER A 139 32.43 -23.50 20.08
C SER A 139 31.31 -22.65 20.68
N ASP A 140 31.46 -22.26 21.94
CA ASP A 140 30.58 -21.29 22.62
C ASP A 140 30.43 -19.96 21.84
N ASN A 141 31.39 -19.65 20.96
CA ASN A 141 31.34 -18.47 20.08
C ASN A 141 30.20 -18.55 19.05
N PHE A 142 29.81 -19.75 18.58
CA PHE A 142 28.65 -19.89 17.70
C PHE A 142 27.36 -19.55 18.44
N LEU A 143 27.24 -19.97 19.70
CA LEU A 143 26.11 -19.65 20.55
C LEU A 143 26.05 -18.13 20.79
N MET A 144 27.20 -17.49 21.03
CA MET A 144 27.29 -16.03 21.16
C MET A 144 26.86 -15.28 19.89
N VAL A 145 27.35 -15.70 18.72
CA VAL A 145 26.95 -15.12 17.42
C VAL A 145 25.46 -15.35 17.14
N GLY A 146 24.95 -16.54 17.47
CA GLY A 146 23.53 -16.87 17.36
C GLY A 146 22.64 -15.99 18.24
N ILE A 147 23.09 -15.68 19.47
CA ILE A 147 22.40 -14.75 20.38
C ILE A 147 22.40 -13.33 19.81
N VAL A 148 23.53 -12.84 19.30
CA VAL A 148 23.61 -11.50 18.68
C VAL A 148 22.67 -11.41 17.47
N LEU A 149 22.65 -12.43 16.62
CA LEU A 149 21.78 -12.48 15.44
C LEU A 149 20.31 -12.52 15.82
N THR A 150 19.94 -13.30 16.84
CA THR A 150 18.54 -13.38 17.33
C THR A 150 18.10 -12.07 17.97
N VAL A 151 18.98 -11.38 18.72
CA VAL A 151 18.69 -10.05 19.26
C VAL A 151 18.45 -9.03 18.13
N ILE A 152 19.28 -9.05 17.08
CA ILE A 152 19.09 -8.18 15.91
C ILE A 152 17.75 -8.49 15.22
N LEU A 153 17.41 -9.76 15.04
CA LEU A 153 16.14 -10.19 14.46
C LEU A 153 14.94 -9.75 15.31
N LEU A 154 15.02 -9.85 16.64
CA LEU A 154 13.97 -9.40 17.55
C LEU A 154 13.80 -7.88 17.51
N ILE A 155 14.89 -7.12 17.53
CA ILE A 155 14.85 -5.66 17.39
C ILE A 155 14.22 -5.28 16.06
N SER A 156 14.61 -5.95 14.97
CA SER A 156 14.04 -5.72 13.65
C SER A 156 12.55 -6.06 13.59
N GLY A 157 12.13 -7.19 14.15
CA GLY A 157 10.74 -7.60 14.23
C GLY A 157 9.90 -6.60 15.04
N PHE A 158 10.46 -6.09 16.15
CA PHE A 158 9.82 -5.05 16.95
C PHE A 158 9.58 -3.77 16.13
N PHE A 159 10.60 -3.25 15.44
CA PHE A 159 10.44 -2.08 14.57
C PHE A 159 9.45 -2.31 13.43
N MET A 160 9.39 -3.53 12.88
CA MET A 160 8.43 -3.87 11.83
C MET A 160 6.98 -3.82 12.34
N VAL A 161 6.72 -4.38 13.53
CA VAL A 161 5.40 -4.32 14.18
C VAL A 161 5.02 -2.87 14.50
N GLU A 162 5.95 -2.09 15.04
CA GLU A 162 5.71 -0.69 15.38
C GLU A 162 5.40 0.15 14.13
N SER A 163 6.16 -0.04 13.04
CA SER A 163 5.90 0.62 11.76
C SER A 163 4.52 0.27 11.21
N HIS A 164 4.02 -0.96 11.41
CA HIS A 164 2.69 -1.35 10.96
C HIS A 164 1.58 -0.70 11.80
N LYS A 165 1.77 -0.61 13.12
CA LYS A 165 0.85 0.09 14.02
C LYS A 165 0.76 1.58 13.68
N ASP A 166 1.90 2.24 13.49
CA ASP A 166 1.95 3.66 13.11
C ASP A 166 1.25 3.94 11.79
N PHE A 167 1.44 3.05 10.81
CA PHE A 167 0.74 3.15 9.53
C PHE A 167 -0.79 3.04 9.72
N LYS A 168 -1.26 2.06 10.51
CA LYS A 168 -2.69 1.88 10.80
C LYS A 168 -3.28 3.09 11.54
N ASN A 169 -2.54 3.64 12.50
CA ASN A 169 -2.96 4.82 13.26
C ASN A 169 -3.09 6.05 12.35
N LYS A 170 -2.13 6.26 11.45
CA LYS A 170 -2.19 7.35 10.44
C LYS A 170 -3.39 7.19 9.50
N LEU A 171 -3.67 5.96 9.05
CA LEU A 171 -4.81 5.68 8.18
C LEU A 171 -6.14 5.96 8.87
N ASN A 172 -6.30 5.52 10.12
CA ASN A 172 -7.50 5.80 10.92
C ASN A 172 -7.69 7.29 11.21
N SER A 173 -6.61 8.03 11.43
CA SER A 173 -6.67 9.48 11.68
C SER A 173 -7.02 10.31 10.44
N ALA A 174 -6.78 9.78 9.24
CA ALA A 174 -7.11 10.45 7.97
C ALA A 174 -8.55 10.14 7.49
N SER A 175 -9.20 9.15 8.10
CA SER A 175 -10.59 8.74 7.84
C SER A 175 -11.62 9.43 8.74
N ARG A 176 -11.17 10.25 9.70
CA ARG A 176 -12.01 11.13 10.53
C ARG A 176 -11.84 12.57 10.08
#